data_AF-A0A821P6C9-F1
#
_entry.id   AF-A0A821P6C9-F1
#
_cell.length_a   1.000
_cell.length_b   1.000
_cell.length_c   1.000
_cell.angle_alpha   90.00
_cell.angle_beta   90.00
_cell.angle_gamma   90.00
#
_symmetry.space_group_name_H-M   'P 1'
#
loop_
_entity.id
_entity.type
_entity.pdbx_description
1 polymer ?
#
loop_
_entity_poly.entity_id
_entity_poly.type
_entity_poly.pdbx_seq_one_letter_code
_entity_poly.pdbx_strand_id
1 'polypeptide(L)'
;KRLIALAFVPLVDVVKALELLENEFDDDADEFMYYFEKTWIGECKRRGTGRKRPQFSHELWNVYDRVINDLPRSNNAIEDWHNAFANRVAIAHPTISKLANKIIQEQSKFEIDIEKLRQGDKPKPKKAAYR
;
A
#
# COMPACT_ATOMS: atom_id res chain seq x y z
N LYS A 1 -3.95 1.70 20.82
CA LYS A 1 -3.04 0.86 20.00
C LYS A 1 -3.71 -0.40 19.46
N ARG A 2 -4.69 -1.01 20.16
CA ARG A 2 -5.33 -2.28 19.78
C ARG A 2 -6.08 -2.23 18.42
N LEU A 3 -6.85 -1.18 18.15
CA LEU A 3 -7.56 -1.04 16.87
C LEU A 3 -6.65 -0.94 15.64
N ILE A 4 -5.42 -0.43 15.79
CA ILE A 4 -4.44 -0.36 14.70
C ILE A 4 -4.03 -1.77 14.26
N ALA A 5 -4.06 -2.75 15.17
CA ALA A 5 -3.73 -4.14 14.87
C ALA A 5 -4.71 -4.76 13.85
N LEU A 6 -5.94 -4.24 13.73
CA LEU A 6 -6.92 -4.71 12.74
C LEU A 6 -6.40 -4.56 11.31
N ALA A 7 -5.52 -3.60 11.04
CA ALA A 7 -4.90 -3.43 9.72
C ALA A 7 -4.00 -4.62 9.34
N PHE A 8 -3.58 -5.42 10.32
CA PHE A 8 -2.69 -6.56 10.16
C PHE A 8 -3.41 -7.91 10.28
N VAL A 9 -4.75 -7.91 10.26
CA VAL A 9 -5.57 -9.12 10.29
C VAL A 9 -6.04 -9.43 8.86
N PRO A 10 -6.18 -10.70 8.45
CA PRO A 10 -6.81 -11.05 7.19
C PRO A 10 -8.17 -10.34 7.02
N LEU A 11 -8.47 -9.84 5.82
CA LEU A 11 -9.70 -9.07 5.56
C LEU A 11 -10.98 -9.79 6.04
N VAL A 12 -11.04 -11.11 5.86
CA VAL A 12 -12.17 -11.96 6.27
C VAL A 12 -12.38 -12.00 7.78
N ASP A 13 -11.32 -11.78 8.55
CA ASP A 13 -11.30 -11.90 10.01
C ASP A 13 -11.36 -10.53 10.72
N VAL A 14 -11.24 -9.41 9.98
CA VAL A 14 -11.24 -8.03 10.53
C VAL A 14 -12.44 -7.79 11.44
N VAL A 15 -13.63 -8.22 11.00
CA VAL A 15 -14.88 -8.04 11.74
C VAL A 15 -14.86 -8.83 13.05
N LYS A 16 -14.48 -10.10 12.98
CA LYS A 16 -14.36 -10.99 14.14
C LYS A 16 -13.31 -10.49 15.13
N ALA A 17 -12.21 -9.93 14.62
CA ALA A 17 -11.16 -9.36 15.45
C ALA A 17 -11.64 -8.12 16.23
N LEU A 18 -12.53 -7.29 15.65
CA LEU A 18 -13.15 -6.19 16.40
C LEU A 18 -14.03 -6.72 17.54
N GLU A 19 -14.89 -7.70 17.27
CA GLU A 19 -15.81 -8.28 18.27
C GLU A 19 -15.07 -8.88 19.48
N LEU A 20 -13.88 -9.44 19.25
CA LEU A 20 -13.01 -9.92 20.33
C LEU A 20 -12.41 -8.78 21.16
N LEU A 21 -12.13 -7.64 20.53
CA LEU A 21 -11.53 -6.47 21.17
C LEU A 21 -12.55 -5.57 21.87
N GLU A 22 -13.82 -5.59 21.47
CA GLU A 22 -14.89 -4.74 22.03
C GLU A 22 -14.99 -4.89 23.56
N ASN A 23 -14.86 -6.11 24.09
CA ASN A 23 -14.92 -6.38 25.53
C ASN A 23 -13.72 -5.84 26.33
N GLU A 24 -12.70 -5.29 25.66
CA GLU A 24 -11.50 -4.77 26.32
C GLU A 24 -11.48 -3.23 26.43
N PHE A 25 -12.51 -2.54 25.93
CA PHE A 25 -12.67 -1.10 26.04
C PHE A 25 -13.64 -0.76 27.17
N ASP A 26 -13.35 0.33 27.89
CA ASP A 26 -14.23 0.86 28.93
C ASP A 26 -15.43 1.59 28.30
N ASP A 27 -16.54 1.71 29.04
CA ASP A 27 -17.79 2.36 28.61
C ASP A 27 -17.56 3.82 28.12
N ASP A 28 -16.55 4.51 28.67
CA ASP A 28 -16.17 5.87 28.23
C ASP A 28 -15.70 5.93 26.76
N ALA A 29 -15.40 4.79 26.14
CA ALA A 29 -15.01 4.68 24.74
C ALA A 29 -16.17 4.42 23.78
N ASP A 30 -17.42 4.27 24.26
CA ASP A 30 -18.58 3.90 23.45
C ASP A 30 -18.80 4.81 22.23
N GLU A 31 -18.70 6.13 22.41
CA GLU A 31 -18.87 7.08 21.30
C GLU A 31 -17.78 6.90 20.23
N PHE A 32 -16.54 6.67 20.68
CA PHE A 32 -15.42 6.44 19.79
C PHE A 32 -15.53 5.09 19.07
N MET A 33 -15.95 4.04 19.77
CA MET A 33 -16.16 2.71 19.19
C MET A 33 -17.30 2.73 18.18
N TYR A 34 -18.40 3.43 18.47
CA TYR A 34 -19.50 3.64 17.54
C TYR A 34 -19.03 4.38 16.27
N TYR A 35 -18.26 5.46 16.42
CA TYR A 35 -17.64 6.16 15.30
C TYR A 35 -16.71 5.23 14.49
N PHE A 36 -15.81 4.51 15.18
CA PHE A 36 -14.81 3.66 14.55
C PHE A 36 -15.46 2.53 13.76
N GLU A 37 -16.43 1.83 14.36
CA GLU A 37 -17.15 0.74 13.71
C GLU A 37 -17.87 1.28 12.47
N LYS A 38 -18.60 2.39 12.57
CA LYS A 38 -19.31 2.99 11.44
C LYS A 38 -18.38 3.40 10.28
N THR A 39 -17.23 3.99 10.61
CA THR A 39 -16.31 4.53 9.61
C THR A 39 -15.46 3.44 8.95
N TRP A 40 -14.96 2.47 9.70
CA TRP A 40 -13.92 1.54 9.24
C TRP A 40 -14.38 0.09 9.09
N ILE A 41 -15.37 -0.36 9.86
CA ILE A 41 -15.74 -1.79 9.93
C ILE A 41 -17.11 -2.07 9.27
N GLY A 42 -18.10 -1.23 9.56
CA GLY A 42 -19.48 -1.32 9.12
C GLY A 42 -20.40 -1.71 10.28
N GLU A 43 -21.38 -0.84 10.60
CA GLU A 43 -22.32 -1.05 11.70
C GLU A 43 -23.14 -2.34 11.51
N CYS A 44 -23.32 -3.10 12.58
CA CYS A 44 -24.32 -4.17 12.62
C CYS A 44 -25.74 -3.64 12.31
N LYS A 45 -26.47 -4.31 11.41
CA LYS A 45 -27.87 -3.97 11.14
C LYS A 45 -28.72 -4.38 12.34
N ARG A 46 -29.70 -3.54 12.70
CA ARG A 46 -30.63 -3.70 13.85
C ARG A 46 -31.36 -5.06 13.95
N ARG A 47 -31.36 -5.89 12.90
CA ARG A 47 -32.02 -7.22 12.88
C ARG A 47 -31.05 -8.39 12.74
N GLY A 48 -29.75 -8.17 12.91
CA GLY A 48 -28.73 -9.23 12.76
C GLY A 48 -28.56 -9.74 11.32
N THR A 49 -29.15 -9.08 10.31
CA THR A 49 -29.12 -9.49 8.89
C THR A 49 -27.85 -9.04 8.16
N GLY A 50 -26.73 -8.98 8.87
CA GLY A 50 -25.43 -8.54 8.37
C GLY A 50 -25.05 -7.10 8.74
N ARG A 51 -23.91 -6.64 8.23
CA ARG A 51 -23.37 -5.30 8.48
C ARG A 51 -23.69 -4.31 7.35
N LYS A 52 -23.72 -3.02 7.67
CA LYS A 52 -23.70 -1.96 6.65
C LYS A 52 -22.29 -1.88 6.05
N ARG A 53 -22.19 -1.32 4.84
CA ARG A 53 -20.87 -1.01 4.28
C ARG A 53 -20.20 0.08 5.13
N PRO A 54 -18.92 -0.08 5.51
CA PRO A 54 -18.17 0.99 6.16
C PRO A 54 -18.02 2.18 5.21
N GLN A 55 -17.75 3.36 5.77
CA GLN A 55 -17.41 4.54 4.99
C GLN A 55 -16.13 4.33 4.17
N PHE A 56 -15.16 3.62 4.74
CA PHE A 56 -13.93 3.22 4.08
C PHE A 56 -13.83 1.69 4.03
N SER A 57 -13.72 1.14 2.82
CA SER A 57 -13.61 -0.30 2.60
C SER A 57 -12.37 -0.87 3.30
N HIS A 58 -12.45 -2.13 3.75
CA HIS A 58 -11.35 -2.79 4.48
C HIS A 58 -10.08 -2.85 3.64
N GLU A 59 -10.21 -3.07 2.33
CA GLU A 59 -9.11 -3.15 1.36
C GLU A 59 -8.31 -1.85 1.26
N LEU A 60 -8.92 -0.70 1.59
CA LEU A 60 -8.26 0.60 1.49
C LEU A 60 -7.17 0.78 2.55
N TRP A 61 -7.42 0.29 3.76
CA TRP A 61 -6.58 0.55 4.93
C TRP A 61 -5.86 -0.70 5.47
N ASN A 62 -6.30 -1.90 5.07
CA ASN A 62 -5.65 -3.13 5.47
C ASN A 62 -4.25 -3.25 4.83
N VAL A 63 -3.32 -3.83 5.60
CA VAL A 63 -1.93 -4.02 5.22
C VAL A 63 -1.48 -5.47 5.38
N TYR A 64 -2.36 -6.42 5.69
CA TYR A 64 -2.02 -7.82 5.95
C TYR A 64 -1.26 -8.44 4.77
N ASP A 65 -1.83 -8.40 3.57
CA ASP A 65 -1.19 -8.99 2.38
C ASP A 65 0.14 -8.30 2.06
N ARG A 66 0.24 -7.00 2.29
CA ARG A 66 1.48 -6.24 2.11
C ARG A 66 2.59 -6.73 3.03
N VAL A 67 2.24 -7.04 4.28
CA VAL A 67 3.19 -7.50 5.31
C VAL A 67 3.61 -8.94 5.04
N ILE A 68 2.67 -9.83 4.72
CA ILE A 68 2.98 -11.24 4.43
C ILE A 68 3.82 -11.40 3.16
N ASN A 69 3.60 -10.54 2.16
CA ASN A 69 4.37 -10.55 0.91
C ASN A 69 5.64 -9.69 0.94
N ASP A 70 6.04 -9.17 2.11
CA ASP A 70 7.21 -8.28 2.30
C ASP A 70 7.26 -7.12 1.29
N LEU A 71 6.09 -6.55 0.98
CA LEU A 71 5.97 -5.46 0.02
C LEU A 71 6.43 -4.13 0.65
N PRO A 72 7.02 -3.22 -0.14
CA PRO A 72 7.44 -1.91 0.34
C PRO A 72 6.31 -1.14 1.03
N ARG A 73 6.62 -0.55 2.19
CA ARG A 73 5.69 0.30 2.95
C ARG A 73 5.49 1.68 2.34
N SER A 74 6.48 2.17 1.60
CA SER A 74 6.44 3.45 0.92
C SER A 74 6.72 3.29 -0.57
N ASN A 75 6.31 4.29 -1.33
CA ASN A 75 6.54 4.43 -2.76
C ASN A 75 7.95 4.97 -3.08
N ASN A 76 8.90 4.99 -2.13
CA ASN A 76 10.24 5.57 -2.33
C ASN A 76 10.94 5.03 -3.58
N ALA A 77 10.82 3.72 -3.85
CA ALA A 77 11.42 3.12 -5.04
C ALA A 77 10.81 3.66 -6.35
N ILE A 78 9.51 3.98 -6.34
CA ILE A 78 8.79 4.56 -7.47
C ILE A 78 9.16 6.04 -7.63
N GLU A 79 9.24 6.78 -6.52
CA GLU A 79 9.66 8.20 -6.52
C GLU A 79 11.11 8.35 -7.01
N ASP A 80 12.02 7.49 -6.52
CA ASP A 80 13.41 7.40 -6.99
C ASP A 80 13.46 7.13 -8.49
N TRP A 81 12.63 6.20 -8.99
CA TRP A 81 12.55 5.89 -10.41
C TRP A 81 12.02 7.06 -11.23
N HIS A 82 10.94 7.72 -10.78
CA HIS A 82 10.39 8.91 -11.45
C HIS A 82 11.41 10.04 -11.50
N ASN A 83 12.14 10.29 -10.41
CA ASN A 83 13.19 11.30 -10.36
C ASN A 83 14.33 10.97 -11.34
N ALA A 84 14.82 9.72 -11.33
CA ALA A 84 15.83 9.27 -12.28
C ALA A 84 15.35 9.38 -13.74
N PHE A 85 14.10 9.02 -14.02
CA PHE A 85 13.50 9.13 -15.35
C PHE A 85 13.37 10.58 -15.81
N ALA A 86 12.86 11.47 -14.96
CA ALA A 86 12.76 12.89 -15.25
C ALA A 86 14.13 13.50 -15.61
N ASN A 87 15.17 13.13 -14.86
CA ASN A 87 16.55 13.53 -15.14
C ASN A 87 17.08 12.97 -16.48
N ARG A 88 16.68 11.77 -16.91
CA ARG A 88 17.06 11.16 -18.21
C ARG A 88 16.28 11.74 -19.39
N VAL A 89 15.02 12.12 -19.17
CA VAL A 89 14.20 12.83 -20.16
C VAL A 89 14.79 14.21 -20.40
N ALA A 90 15.18 14.91 -19.32
CA ALA A 90 15.84 16.22 -19.33
C ALA A 90 15.08 17.30 -20.14
N ILE A 91 13.76 17.19 -20.21
CA ILE A 91 12.86 18.11 -20.91
C ILE A 91 11.68 18.40 -19.99
N ALA A 92 11.43 19.67 -19.68
CA ALA A 92 10.33 20.07 -18.79
C ALA A 92 8.93 19.75 -19.37
N HIS A 93 8.74 19.99 -20.67
CA HIS A 93 7.48 19.77 -21.37
C HIS A 93 7.72 19.04 -22.71
N PRO A 94 8.00 17.73 -22.69
CA PRO A 94 8.20 16.97 -23.92
C PRO A 94 6.89 16.84 -24.70
N THR A 95 6.96 16.90 -26.03
CA THR A 95 5.83 16.48 -26.87
C THR A 95 5.58 14.98 -26.68
N ILE A 96 4.35 14.52 -26.95
CA ILE A 96 3.97 13.11 -26.80
C ILE A 96 4.94 12.18 -27.54
N SER A 97 5.35 12.54 -28.76
CA SER A 97 6.33 11.76 -29.54
C SER A 97 7.70 11.69 -28.86
N LYS A 98 8.21 12.80 -28.32
CA LYS A 98 9.49 12.82 -27.60
C LYS A 98 9.42 11.99 -26.31
N LEU A 99 8.32 12.09 -25.58
CA LEU A 99 8.09 11.29 -24.38
C LEU A 99 8.01 9.80 -24.72
N ALA A 100 7.25 9.42 -25.74
CA ALA A 100 7.14 8.03 -26.19
C ALA A 100 8.51 7.44 -26.56
N ASN A 101 9.31 8.18 -27.32
CA ASN A 101 10.66 7.74 -27.67
C ASN A 101 11.56 7.54 -26.43
N LYS A 102 11.46 8.42 -25.42
CA LYS A 102 12.20 8.27 -24.16
C LYS A 102 11.73 7.05 -23.34
N ILE A 103 10.43 6.79 -23.31
CA ILE A 103 9.86 5.60 -22.65
C ILE A 103 10.37 4.33 -23.34
N ILE A 104 10.31 4.26 -24.67
CA ILE A 104 10.81 3.11 -25.44
C ILE A 104 12.29 2.86 -25.15
N GLN A 105 13.12 3.92 -25.14
CA GLN A 105 14.54 3.80 -24.82
C GLN A 105 14.79 3.28 -23.40
N GLU A 106 14.00 3.71 -22.41
CA GLU A 106 14.15 3.19 -21.05
C GLU A 106 13.66 1.75 -20.91
N GLN A 107 12.57 1.39 -21.58
CA GLN A 107 12.12 0.00 -21.61
C GLN A 107 13.21 -0.92 -22.19
N SER A 108 13.82 -0.56 -23.32
CA SER A 108 14.90 -1.36 -23.92
C SER A 108 16.10 -1.53 -22.98
N LYS A 109 16.45 -0.51 -22.18
CA LYS A 109 17.51 -0.63 -21.16
C LYS A 109 17.12 -1.59 -20.05
N PHE A 110 15.89 -1.49 -19.55
CA PHE A 110 15.40 -2.38 -18.50
C PHE A 110 15.35 -3.84 -18.95
N GLU A 111 14.94 -4.11 -20.18
CA GLU A 111 14.93 -5.47 -20.73
C GLU A 111 16.34 -6.09 -20.76
N ILE A 112 17.34 -5.30 -21.17
CA ILE A 112 18.75 -5.71 -21.14
C ILE A 112 19.20 -5.98 -19.70
N ASP A 113 18.86 -5.11 -18.75
CA ASP A 113 19.25 -5.28 -17.35
C ASP A 113 18.57 -6.49 -16.70
N ILE A 114 17.30 -6.77 -17.03
CA ILE A 114 16.60 -7.98 -16.58
C ILE A 114 17.28 -9.24 -17.12
N GLU A 115 17.69 -9.24 -18.38
CA GLU A 115 18.34 -10.40 -19.00
C GLU A 115 19.71 -10.66 -18.38
N LYS A 116 20.48 -9.61 -18.07
CA LYS A 116 21.72 -9.75 -17.29
C LYS A 116 21.46 -10.37 -15.91
N LEU A 117 20.46 -9.88 -15.19
CA LEU A 117 20.09 -10.44 -13.88
C LEU A 117 19.72 -11.93 -13.99
N ARG A 118 18.99 -12.33 -15.04
CA ARG A 118 18.66 -13.75 -15.31
C ARG A 118 19.90 -14.60 -15.60
N GLN A 119 20.91 -14.02 -16.24
CA GLN A 119 22.21 -14.64 -16.50
C GLN A 119 23.12 -14.69 -15.25
N GLY A 120 22.65 -14.18 -14.11
CA GLY A 120 23.38 -14.19 -12.84
C GLY A 120 24.32 -13.00 -12.66
N ASP A 121 24.29 -12.01 -13.55
CA ASP A 121 25.03 -10.76 -13.39
C ASP A 121 24.49 -10.02 -12.15
N LYS A 122 25.39 -9.57 -11.28
CA LYS A 122 25.01 -8.85 -10.06
C LYS A 122 24.89 -7.36 -10.35
N PRO A 123 23.79 -6.70 -9.94
CA PRO A 123 23.69 -5.26 -10.09
C PRO A 123 24.76 -4.58 -9.25
N LYS A 124 25.34 -3.49 -9.76
CA LYS A 124 26.33 -2.73 -9.00
C LYS A 124 25.68 -2.25 -7.71
N PRO A 125 26.34 -2.44 -6.54
CA PRO A 125 25.78 -1.97 -5.28
C PRO A 125 25.56 -0.46 -5.36
N LYS A 126 24.37 0.01 -4.95
CA LYS A 126 24.13 1.45 -4.75
C LYS A 126 25.19 1.95 -3.76
N LYS A 127 25.87 3.05 -4.09
CA LYS A 127 26.72 3.74 -3.11
C LYS A 127 25.86 4.09 -1.91
N ALA A 128 26.33 3.80 -0.70
CA ALA A 128 25.64 4.19 0.52
C ALA A 128 25.44 5.71 0.50
N ALA A 129 24.18 6.14 0.51
CA ALA A 129 23.86 7.52 0.84
C ALA A 129 24.17 7.66 2.34
N TYR A 130 25.25 8.35 2.68
CA TYR A 130 25.53 8.72 4.06
C TYR A 130 24.32 9.52 4.58
N ARG A 131 23.80 9.09 5.74
CA ARG A 131 22.76 9.80 6.50
C ARG A 131 23.31 11.09 7.10
#